data_AF-D8M0U4-F1
#
_entry.id   AF-D8M0U4-F1
#
_cell.length_a   1.000
_cell.length_b   1.000
_cell.length_c   1.000
_cell.angle_alpha   90.00
_cell.angle_beta   90.00
_cell.angle_gamma   90.00
#
_symmetry.space_group_name_H-M   'P 1'
#
loop_
_entity.id
_entity.type
_entity.pdbx_description
1 polymer ?
#
loop_
_entity_poly.entity_id
_entity_poly.type
_entity_poly.pdbx_seq_one_letter_code
_entity_poly.pdbx_strand_id
1 'polypeptide(L)'
;MKPNGWISLILSNRECVVLQFDNGVFMNQGFVLNDEKVLKVFGNHQIGAISYNEEQSIEVVEGIVDLDHGSRFEGLVLTNKEKEGKIGIPFGYGEMYDDDGFLVYKGIMINWKRFGYGTSYHDNGLIEYEGYWCDDKRFGRGIVYDRYGKLVNECEWYNGIECNNEYEGDGSKPMNIGIKHLKLSNNCVLVDWDVSLLYNLESIEIGYYCFESVQTFRIEGLNRLKTIIIGNNSFTKRKMMIGIRSTDYRNSEIYFLSKSFHILNCESLESIQIGRCSFSDFAGDFELKNLPQLQSIQIGTIGSRSCNFYYSSFVIRGIDMILNI
;
A
#
# COMPACT_ATOMS: atom_id res chain seq x y z
N MET A 1 -8.59 2.77 4.46
CA MET A 1 -7.27 2.84 3.80
C MET A 1 -7.34 1.93 2.58
N LYS A 2 -7.35 2.47 1.36
CA LYS A 2 -7.56 1.69 0.13
C LYS A 2 -6.42 1.94 -0.86
N PRO A 3 -6.09 0.96 -1.70
CA PRO A 3 -5.08 1.16 -2.72
C PRO A 3 -5.46 2.28 -3.69
N ASN A 4 -4.50 3.12 -4.04
CA ASN A 4 -4.72 4.24 -4.95
C ASN A 4 -3.48 4.46 -5.83
N GLY A 5 -3.69 4.77 -7.11
CA GLY A 5 -2.63 4.87 -8.11
C GLY A 5 -2.12 3.52 -8.59
N TRP A 6 -0.87 3.47 -9.02
CA TRP A 6 -0.24 2.25 -9.48
C TRP A 6 0.25 1.39 -8.32
N ILE A 7 -0.05 0.09 -8.41
CA ILE A 7 0.48 -0.95 -7.53
C ILE A 7 1.36 -1.85 -8.38
N SER A 8 2.61 -2.03 -7.97
CA SER A 8 3.52 -3.00 -8.56
C SER A 8 3.75 -4.16 -7.58
N LEU A 9 3.60 -5.37 -8.10
CA LEU A 9 3.90 -6.62 -7.43
C LEU A 9 5.12 -7.23 -8.14
N ILE A 10 6.25 -7.25 -7.45
CA ILE A 10 7.49 -7.82 -7.96
C ILE A 10 7.53 -9.30 -7.59
N LEU A 11 7.60 -10.16 -8.60
CA LEU A 11 7.64 -11.61 -8.45
C LEU A 11 9.09 -12.10 -8.39
N SER A 12 9.31 -13.25 -7.75
CA SER A 12 10.66 -13.81 -7.52
C SER A 12 11.41 -14.19 -8.81
N ASN A 13 10.71 -14.33 -9.92
CA ASN A 13 11.25 -14.64 -11.24
C ASN A 13 11.57 -13.39 -12.08
N ARG A 14 11.68 -12.21 -11.45
CA ARG A 14 11.84 -10.89 -12.10
C ARG A 14 10.69 -10.48 -13.02
N GLU A 15 9.56 -11.16 -12.95
CA GLU A 15 8.33 -10.64 -13.52
C GLU A 15 7.72 -9.60 -12.58
N CYS A 16 7.01 -8.64 -13.16
CA CYS A 16 6.30 -7.62 -12.41
C CYS A 16 4.88 -7.51 -12.92
N VAL A 17 3.92 -7.49 -11.99
CA VAL A 17 2.52 -7.17 -12.30
C VAL A 17 2.25 -5.75 -11.82
N VAL A 18 1.84 -4.88 -12.74
CA VAL A 18 1.55 -3.47 -12.46
C VAL A 18 0.08 -3.22 -12.73
N LEU A 19 -0.68 -2.75 -11.75
CA LEU A 19 -2.12 -2.55 -11.86
C LEU A 19 -2.51 -1.16 -11.33
N GLN A 20 -3.42 -0.49 -12.01
CA GLN A 20 -3.89 0.82 -11.60
C GLN A 20 -5.21 0.72 -10.81
N PHE A 21 -5.27 1.43 -9.69
CA PHE A 21 -6.44 1.51 -8.82
C PHE A 21 -6.83 2.96 -8.55
N ASP A 22 -8.13 3.18 -8.39
CA ASP A 22 -8.69 4.41 -7.82
C ASP A 22 -9.49 4.05 -6.57
N ASN A 23 -8.97 4.46 -5.41
CA ASN A 23 -9.61 4.25 -4.12
C ASN A 23 -10.13 2.81 -3.88
N GLY A 24 -9.31 1.82 -4.22
CA GLY A 24 -9.58 0.38 -4.10
C GLY A 24 -10.32 -0.25 -5.27
N VAL A 25 -10.73 0.53 -6.27
CA VAL A 25 -11.37 0.03 -7.50
C VAL A 25 -10.31 -0.18 -8.57
N PHE A 26 -10.24 -1.38 -9.14
CA PHE A 26 -9.33 -1.67 -10.26
C PHE A 26 -9.79 -0.89 -11.50
N MET A 27 -8.89 -0.10 -12.08
CA MET A 27 -9.20 0.81 -13.19
C MET A 27 -9.19 0.14 -14.56
N ASN A 28 -9.12 -1.20 -14.59
CA ASN A 28 -8.97 -1.97 -15.83
C ASN A 28 -7.79 -1.46 -16.67
N GLN A 29 -6.66 -1.22 -16.00
CA GLN A 29 -5.42 -0.82 -16.64
C GLN A 29 -4.25 -1.47 -15.90
N GLY A 30 -3.38 -2.14 -16.64
CA GLY A 30 -2.22 -2.81 -16.07
C GLY A 30 -1.37 -3.58 -17.06
N PHE A 31 -0.23 -4.07 -16.59
CA PHE A 31 0.73 -4.81 -17.38
C PHE A 31 1.33 -5.97 -16.60
N VAL A 32 1.63 -7.06 -17.28
CA VAL A 32 2.59 -8.08 -16.82
C VAL A 32 3.86 -7.89 -17.63
N LEU A 33 4.99 -7.75 -16.95
CA LEU A 33 6.28 -7.39 -17.52
C LEU A 33 7.33 -8.41 -17.08
N ASN A 34 8.35 -8.62 -17.90
CA ASN A 34 9.65 -9.09 -17.44
C ASN A 34 10.73 -8.06 -17.82
N ASP A 35 12.00 -8.40 -17.65
CA ASP A 35 13.11 -7.49 -17.96
C ASP A 35 13.25 -7.17 -19.47
N GLU A 36 12.56 -7.89 -20.36
CA GLU A 36 12.73 -7.78 -21.82
C GLU A 36 11.49 -7.25 -22.56
N LYS A 37 10.27 -7.54 -22.08
CA LYS A 37 9.04 -7.21 -22.81
C LYS A 37 7.81 -7.11 -21.92
N VAL A 38 6.75 -6.55 -22.51
CA VAL A 38 5.40 -6.63 -21.98
C VAL A 38 4.81 -7.99 -22.33
N LEU A 39 4.55 -8.82 -21.32
CA LEU A 39 3.99 -10.17 -21.46
C LEU A 39 2.48 -10.16 -21.65
N LYS A 40 1.80 -9.22 -20.98
CA LYS A 40 0.34 -9.08 -21.04
C LYS A 40 -0.07 -7.66 -20.73
N VAL A 41 -1.16 -7.21 -21.37
CA VAL A 41 -1.83 -5.95 -21.02
C VAL A 41 -3.18 -6.29 -20.39
N PHE A 42 -3.51 -5.61 -19.29
CA PHE A 42 -4.80 -5.70 -18.64
C PHE A 42 -5.61 -4.45 -18.92
N GLY A 43 -6.74 -4.63 -19.60
CA GLY A 43 -7.73 -3.59 -19.78
C GLY A 43 -7.24 -2.35 -20.54
N ASN A 44 -8.21 -1.61 -21.07
CA ASN A 44 -8.05 -0.59 -22.11
C ASN A 44 -7.42 -1.08 -23.42
N HIS A 45 -8.27 -1.07 -24.44
CA HIS A 45 -7.95 -1.21 -25.87
C HIS A 45 -7.16 -0.02 -26.43
N GLN A 46 -6.41 0.69 -25.59
CA GLN A 46 -5.69 1.90 -25.96
C GLN A 46 -4.43 2.08 -25.10
N ILE A 47 -3.28 2.19 -25.76
CA ILE A 47 -2.00 2.58 -25.17
C ILE A 47 -1.56 3.85 -25.90
N GLY A 48 -1.53 4.98 -25.19
CA GLY A 48 -1.25 6.28 -25.79
C GLY A 48 -2.22 6.59 -26.95
N ALA A 49 -1.66 6.82 -28.14
CA ALA A 49 -2.42 7.11 -29.36
C ALA A 49 -2.84 5.85 -30.16
N ILE A 50 -2.45 4.66 -29.72
CA ILE A 50 -2.72 3.40 -30.43
C ILE A 50 -3.87 2.68 -29.75
N SER A 51 -4.93 2.42 -30.50
CA SER A 51 -6.00 1.51 -30.10
C SER A 51 -5.79 0.12 -30.69
N TYR A 52 -6.10 -0.92 -29.93
CA TYR A 52 -6.03 -2.33 -30.33
C TYR A 52 -7.23 -3.08 -29.74
N ASN A 53 -7.81 -4.04 -30.44
CA ASN A 53 -8.86 -4.91 -29.90
C ASN A 53 -8.29 -6.29 -29.55
N GLU A 54 -8.96 -7.07 -28.69
CA GLU A 54 -8.50 -8.43 -28.31
C GLU A 54 -8.37 -9.38 -29.52
N GLU A 55 -9.04 -9.08 -30.64
CA GLU A 55 -8.99 -9.84 -31.89
C GLU A 55 -7.79 -9.48 -32.78
N GLN A 56 -7.16 -8.31 -32.61
CA GLN A 56 -5.94 -7.91 -33.31
C GLN A 56 -4.71 -8.20 -32.44
N SER A 57 -3.77 -8.97 -32.97
CA SER A 57 -2.49 -9.15 -32.30
C SER A 57 -1.72 -7.83 -32.26
N ILE A 58 -1.39 -7.36 -31.06
CA ILE A 58 -0.42 -6.29 -30.81
C ILE A 58 0.87 -6.65 -31.55
N GLU A 59 1.27 -5.83 -32.52
CA GLU A 59 2.54 -6.00 -33.23
C GLU A 59 3.61 -5.14 -32.58
N VAL A 60 4.62 -5.81 -32.02
CA VAL A 60 5.79 -5.18 -31.42
C VAL A 60 6.99 -5.51 -32.28
N VAL A 61 7.68 -4.49 -32.77
CA VAL A 61 8.86 -4.62 -33.62
C VAL A 61 10.01 -3.81 -33.04
N GLU A 62 11.24 -4.15 -33.41
CA GLU A 62 12.37 -3.26 -33.17
C GLU A 62 12.23 -2.01 -34.04
N GLY A 63 12.44 -0.84 -33.45
CA GLY A 63 12.31 0.42 -34.15
C GLY A 63 12.86 1.60 -33.38
N ILE A 64 12.81 2.76 -34.02
CA ILE A 64 13.25 4.05 -33.50
C ILE A 64 12.05 4.98 -33.45
N VAL A 65 11.86 5.67 -32.33
CA VAL A 65 10.80 6.66 -32.11
C VAL A 65 11.44 7.97 -31.68
N ASP A 66 11.34 8.99 -32.53
CA ASP A 66 11.82 10.34 -32.25
C ASP A 66 10.66 11.25 -31.79
N LEU A 67 10.93 12.11 -30.81
CA LEU A 67 10.06 13.23 -30.42
C LEU A 67 10.50 14.51 -31.15
N ASP A 68 9.56 15.43 -31.35
CA ASP A 68 9.80 16.69 -32.09
C ASP A 68 10.94 17.55 -31.49
N HIS A 69 11.20 17.41 -30.19
CA HIS A 69 12.27 18.13 -29.49
C HIS A 69 13.62 17.40 -29.49
N GLY A 70 13.74 16.24 -30.16
CA GLY A 70 15.01 15.55 -30.38
C GLY A 70 15.28 14.33 -29.50
N SER A 71 14.50 14.09 -28.44
CA SER A 71 14.66 12.86 -27.65
C SER A 71 14.20 11.64 -28.44
N ARG A 72 14.89 10.52 -28.21
CA ARG A 72 14.76 9.31 -29.03
C ARG A 72 14.65 8.07 -28.18
N PHE A 73 13.84 7.11 -28.62
CA PHE A 73 13.80 5.76 -28.07
C PHE A 73 14.19 4.75 -29.15
N GLU A 74 15.05 3.80 -28.80
CA GLU A 74 15.49 2.70 -29.65
C GLU A 74 15.19 1.37 -28.96
N GLY A 75 14.34 0.52 -29.55
CA GLY A 75 13.99 -0.76 -28.95
C GLY A 75 12.66 -1.31 -29.42
N LEU A 76 11.93 -1.98 -28.52
CA LEU A 76 10.62 -2.56 -28.82
C LEU A 76 9.54 -1.49 -28.91
N VAL A 77 8.91 -1.39 -30.08
CA VAL A 77 7.93 -0.38 -30.44
C VAL A 77 6.62 -1.04 -30.85
N LEU A 78 5.53 -0.57 -30.26
CA LEU A 78 4.17 -0.93 -30.69
C LEU A 78 3.79 -0.09 -31.91
N THR A 79 3.40 -0.76 -32.99
CA THR A 79 2.95 -0.16 -34.24
C THR A 79 1.48 -0.48 -34.51
N ASN A 80 0.82 0.33 -35.35
CA ASN A 80 -0.50 0.01 -35.89
C ASN A 80 -0.39 -0.19 -37.40
N LYS A 81 -0.64 -1.42 -37.87
CA LYS A 81 -0.55 -1.84 -39.28
C LYS A 81 -1.35 -0.95 -40.24
N GLU A 82 -2.44 -0.35 -39.78
CA GLU A 82 -3.39 0.37 -40.66
C GLU A 82 -2.96 1.81 -40.99
N LYS A 83 -1.90 2.33 -40.36
CA LYS A 83 -1.48 3.73 -40.53
C LYS A 83 -0.03 3.79 -40.99
N GLU A 84 0.19 3.50 -42.27
CA GLU A 84 1.42 3.86 -42.96
C GLU A 84 1.76 5.33 -42.63
N GLY A 85 2.92 5.55 -42.02
CA GLY A 85 3.41 6.88 -41.65
C GLY A 85 3.11 7.36 -40.22
N LYS A 86 2.53 6.54 -39.32
CA LYS A 86 2.51 6.88 -37.88
C LYS A 86 3.67 6.27 -37.11
N ILE A 87 4.39 7.17 -36.44
CA ILE A 87 5.35 6.97 -35.36
C ILE A 87 4.73 5.98 -34.34
N GLY A 88 5.42 4.85 -34.11
CA GLY A 88 5.02 3.87 -33.09
C GLY A 88 5.23 4.42 -31.69
N ILE A 89 4.84 3.66 -30.66
CA ILE A 89 5.09 4.05 -29.27
C ILE A 89 6.05 3.06 -28.61
N PRO A 90 6.97 3.52 -27.73
CA PRO A 90 7.79 2.62 -26.93
C PRO A 90 6.89 1.60 -26.19
N PHE A 91 7.20 0.31 -26.34
CA PHE A 91 6.40 -0.77 -25.78
C PHE A 91 7.23 -2.03 -25.52
N GLY A 92 8.16 -1.92 -24.57
CA GLY A 92 9.05 -3.02 -24.19
C GLY A 92 10.44 -2.50 -23.86
N TYR A 93 11.42 -3.40 -23.86
CA TYR A 93 12.80 -3.03 -23.59
C TYR A 93 13.39 -2.14 -24.68
N GLY A 94 14.17 -1.15 -24.26
CA GLY A 94 14.94 -0.32 -25.16
C GLY A 94 15.81 0.70 -24.42
N GLU A 95 16.39 1.60 -25.20
CA GLU A 95 17.28 2.66 -24.78
C GLU A 95 16.63 4.01 -25.08
N MET A 96 16.61 4.91 -24.09
CA MET A 96 16.13 6.29 -24.26
C MET A 96 17.32 7.23 -24.25
N TYR A 97 17.29 8.18 -25.17
CA TYR A 97 18.27 9.24 -25.35
C TYR A 97 17.58 10.60 -25.20
N ASP A 98 18.26 11.56 -24.58
CA ASP A 98 17.79 12.95 -24.53
C ASP A 98 18.00 13.69 -25.86
N ASP A 99 17.65 14.97 -25.91
CA ASP A 99 17.77 15.84 -27.08
C ASP A 99 19.22 16.20 -27.45
N ASP A 100 20.18 16.03 -26.53
CA ASP A 100 21.61 16.12 -26.78
C ASP A 100 22.22 14.78 -27.26
N GLY A 101 21.43 13.71 -27.25
CA GLY A 101 21.83 12.37 -27.66
C GLY A 101 22.57 11.56 -26.57
N PHE A 102 22.52 12.00 -25.31
CA PHE A 102 23.03 11.21 -24.19
C PHE A 102 22.05 10.10 -23.82
N LEU A 103 22.58 8.92 -23.52
CA LEU A 103 21.79 7.81 -23.00
C LEU A 103 21.29 8.18 -21.59
N VAL A 104 19.98 8.16 -21.40
CA VAL A 104 19.33 8.50 -20.12
C VAL A 104 18.68 7.31 -19.44
N TYR A 105 18.28 6.27 -20.18
CA TYR A 105 17.64 5.09 -19.59
C TYR A 105 17.78 3.82 -20.45
N LYS A 106 17.89 2.66 -19.79
CA LYS A 106 17.73 1.33 -20.39
C LYS A 106 16.75 0.51 -19.56
N GLY A 107 15.75 -0.09 -20.21
CA GLY A 107 14.76 -0.93 -19.53
C GLY A 107 13.41 -0.92 -20.23
N ILE A 108 12.37 -1.42 -19.57
CA ILE A 108 11.02 -1.41 -20.14
C ILE A 108 10.49 0.03 -20.18
N MET A 109 10.03 0.43 -21.36
CA MET A 109 9.34 1.68 -21.60
C MET A 109 7.98 1.41 -22.25
N ILE A 110 6.93 2.03 -21.71
CA ILE A 110 5.57 1.93 -22.23
C ILE A 110 5.05 3.35 -22.39
N ASN A 111 4.86 3.77 -23.64
CA ASN A 111 4.37 5.10 -24.00
C ASN A 111 5.14 6.21 -23.25
N TRP A 112 6.46 6.22 -23.41
CA TRP A 112 7.38 7.21 -22.82
C TRP A 112 7.42 7.26 -21.29
N LYS A 113 6.99 6.18 -20.64
CA LYS A 113 7.08 6.03 -19.19
C LYS A 113 7.85 4.77 -18.84
N ARG A 114 8.74 4.89 -17.85
CA ARG A 114 9.55 3.77 -17.34
C ARG A 114 8.69 2.82 -16.49
N PHE A 115 8.83 1.52 -16.73
CA PHE A 115 8.18 0.46 -15.96
C PHE A 115 9.17 -0.69 -15.71
N GLY A 116 8.88 -1.56 -14.75
CA GLY A 116 9.68 -2.75 -14.48
C GLY A 116 11.10 -2.41 -14.00
N TYR A 117 12.02 -3.36 -14.11
CA TYR A 117 13.42 -3.11 -13.78
C TYR A 117 14.11 -2.31 -14.88
N GLY A 118 14.94 -1.33 -14.50
CA GLY A 118 15.67 -0.51 -15.46
C GLY A 118 16.79 0.32 -14.82
N THR A 119 17.65 0.86 -15.67
CA THR A 119 18.83 1.64 -15.29
C THR A 119 18.74 3.03 -15.90
N SER A 120 18.86 4.09 -15.10
CA SER A 120 19.06 5.46 -15.60
C SER A 120 20.51 5.91 -15.43
N TYR A 121 20.91 6.91 -16.20
CA TYR A 121 22.30 7.36 -16.31
C TYR A 121 22.41 8.86 -16.11
N HIS A 122 23.55 9.29 -15.56
CA HIS A 122 23.96 10.69 -15.55
C HIS A 122 24.42 11.12 -16.95
N ASP A 123 24.51 12.43 -17.16
CA ASP A 123 25.04 13.06 -18.38
C ASP A 123 26.45 12.58 -18.79
N ASN A 124 27.25 12.12 -17.82
CA ASN A 124 28.58 11.55 -18.05
C ASN A 124 28.57 10.05 -18.41
N GLY A 125 27.40 9.44 -18.55
CA GLY A 125 27.22 8.02 -18.91
C GLY A 125 27.38 7.03 -17.76
N LEU A 126 27.65 7.48 -16.52
CA LEU A 126 27.65 6.62 -15.35
C LEU A 126 26.22 6.37 -14.86
N ILE A 127 26.00 5.22 -14.21
CA ILE A 127 24.68 4.87 -13.66
C ILE A 127 24.27 5.92 -12.63
N GLU A 128 23.02 6.38 -12.72
CA GLU A 128 22.37 7.25 -11.75
C GLU A 128 21.49 6.44 -10.80
N TYR A 129 20.71 5.51 -11.35
CA TYR A 129 19.84 4.63 -10.60
C TYR A 129 19.70 3.29 -11.29
N GLU A 130 19.65 2.23 -10.50
CA GLU A 130 19.34 0.88 -10.94
C GLU A 130 18.26 0.30 -10.03
N GLY A 131 17.10 -0.05 -10.59
CA GLY A 131 15.99 -0.58 -9.78
C GLY A 131 14.67 -0.60 -10.52
N TYR A 132 13.58 -0.80 -9.77
CA TYR A 132 12.25 -0.86 -10.36
C TYR A 132 11.67 0.54 -10.61
N TRP A 133 10.82 0.61 -11.63
CA TRP A 133 10.09 1.77 -12.09
C TRP A 133 8.61 1.43 -12.27
N CYS A 134 7.77 2.42 -12.05
CA CYS A 134 6.35 2.34 -12.30
C CYS A 134 5.82 3.72 -12.66
N ASP A 135 5.27 3.88 -13.86
CA ASP A 135 4.68 5.14 -14.33
C ASP A 135 5.68 6.31 -14.22
N ASP A 136 6.91 6.07 -14.66
CA ASP A 136 8.03 7.01 -14.63
C ASP A 136 8.57 7.39 -13.24
N LYS A 137 8.11 6.69 -12.20
CA LYS A 137 8.56 6.90 -10.82
C LYS A 137 9.35 5.70 -10.34
N ARG A 138 10.42 5.93 -9.57
CA ARG A 138 11.13 4.87 -8.86
C ARG A 138 10.15 4.12 -7.96
N PHE A 139 10.23 2.80 -7.98
CA PHE A 139 9.36 1.89 -7.23
C PHE A 139 10.17 0.70 -6.73
N GLY A 140 9.74 0.06 -5.65
CA GLY A 140 10.39 -1.15 -5.10
C GLY A 140 11.85 -0.92 -4.72
N ARG A 141 12.63 -1.99 -4.64
CA ARG A 141 14.07 -1.89 -4.37
C ARG A 141 14.81 -1.17 -5.49
N GLY A 142 15.70 -0.27 -5.13
CA GLY A 142 16.61 0.40 -6.05
C GLY A 142 17.87 0.94 -5.40
N ILE A 143 18.89 1.13 -6.22
CA ILE A 143 20.23 1.60 -5.85
C ILE A 143 20.48 2.93 -6.57
N VAL A 144 20.96 3.93 -5.83
CA VAL A 144 21.31 5.26 -6.35
C VAL A 144 22.82 5.46 -6.30
N TYR A 145 23.37 6.02 -7.37
CA TYR A 145 24.80 6.32 -7.49
C TYR A 145 25.02 7.81 -7.78
N ASP A 146 26.14 8.36 -7.31
CA ASP A 146 26.55 9.71 -7.64
C ASP A 146 27.23 9.81 -9.02
N ARG A 147 27.58 11.03 -9.43
CA ARG A 147 28.26 11.30 -10.72
C ARG A 147 29.69 10.74 -10.80
N TYR A 148 30.21 10.11 -9.74
CA TYR A 148 31.50 9.42 -9.74
C TYR A 148 31.33 7.89 -9.68
N GLY A 149 30.09 7.39 -9.76
CA GLY A 149 29.76 5.97 -9.70
C GLY A 149 29.80 5.40 -8.27
N LYS A 150 29.81 6.25 -7.24
CA LYS A 150 29.81 5.81 -5.85
C LYS A 150 28.38 5.56 -5.38
N LEU A 151 28.16 4.45 -4.66
CA LEU A 151 26.91 4.16 -3.98
C LEU A 151 26.51 5.31 -3.05
N VAL A 152 25.33 5.87 -3.28
CA VAL A 152 24.72 6.91 -2.45
C VAL A 152 23.68 6.30 -1.51
N ASN A 153 22.80 5.45 -2.05
CA ASN A 153 21.71 4.85 -1.28
C ASN A 153 21.26 3.51 -1.88
N GLU A 154 20.74 2.64 -1.03
CA GLU A 154 20.03 1.41 -1.41
C GLU A 154 18.78 1.31 -0.53
N CYS A 155 17.60 1.48 -1.13
CA CYS A 155 16.34 1.56 -0.40
C CYS A 155 15.15 1.05 -1.22
N GLU A 156 14.01 0.92 -0.57
CA GLU A 156 12.72 0.73 -1.25
C GLU A 156 12.16 2.11 -1.67
N TRP A 157 11.46 2.16 -2.80
CA TRP A 157 10.83 3.35 -3.36
C TRP A 157 9.33 3.14 -3.55
N TYR A 158 8.56 4.20 -3.36
CA TYR A 158 7.13 4.20 -3.67
C TYR A 158 6.74 5.52 -4.29
N ASN A 159 6.27 5.46 -5.55
CA ASN A 159 5.92 6.65 -6.32
C ASN A 159 7.03 7.72 -6.32
N GLY A 160 8.29 7.29 -6.41
CA GLY A 160 9.45 8.19 -6.46
C GLY A 160 9.89 8.72 -5.10
N ILE A 161 9.23 8.32 -4.02
CA ILE A 161 9.58 8.70 -2.65
C ILE A 161 10.29 7.52 -1.99
N GLU A 162 11.43 7.79 -1.36
CA GLU A 162 12.13 6.82 -0.53
C GLU A 162 11.24 6.35 0.62
N CYS A 163 11.08 5.04 0.75
CA CYS A 163 10.25 4.44 1.77
C CYS A 163 10.90 4.61 3.14
N ASN A 164 10.30 5.43 4.00
CA ASN A 164 10.55 5.31 5.42
C ASN A 164 9.76 4.11 5.97
N ASN A 165 10.35 3.37 6.90
CA ASN A 165 9.68 2.31 7.64
C ASN A 165 8.56 2.85 8.56
N GLU A 166 8.45 4.16 8.70
CA GLU A 166 7.53 4.85 9.60
C GLU A 166 6.53 5.71 8.82
N TYR A 167 5.26 5.62 9.20
CA TYR A 167 4.23 6.58 8.85
C TYR A 167 3.79 7.32 10.10
N GLU A 168 3.87 8.64 10.09
CA GLU A 168 3.27 9.50 11.11
C GLU A 168 2.39 10.56 10.46
N GLY A 169 1.10 10.57 10.78
CA GLY A 169 0.15 11.53 10.21
C GLY A 169 -1.30 11.24 10.55
N ASP A 170 -2.23 12.00 9.98
CA ASP A 170 -3.67 11.85 10.20
C ASP A 170 -4.34 10.90 9.18
N GLY A 171 -3.58 10.32 8.25
CA GLY A 171 -4.11 9.53 7.14
C GLY A 171 -4.43 10.32 5.87
N SER A 172 -4.19 11.63 5.83
CA SER A 172 -4.39 12.46 4.63
C SER A 172 -3.32 12.23 3.55
N LYS A 173 -2.11 11.88 3.97
CA LYS A 173 -0.99 11.55 3.08
C LYS A 173 -1.03 10.08 2.67
N PRO A 174 -0.63 9.74 1.43
CA PRO A 174 -0.50 8.36 0.99
C PRO A 174 0.35 7.52 1.96
N MET A 175 -0.12 6.31 2.21
CA MET A 175 0.56 5.32 3.04
C MET A 175 1.20 4.27 2.14
N ASN A 176 2.43 3.90 2.44
CA ASN A 176 3.12 2.84 1.73
C ASN A 176 2.77 1.48 2.35
N ILE A 177 2.57 0.45 1.52
CA ILE A 177 2.34 -0.93 1.96
C ILE A 177 3.54 -1.56 2.70
N GLY A 178 4.74 -1.01 2.49
CA GLY A 178 5.99 -1.44 3.11
C GLY A 178 6.26 -0.86 4.50
N ILE A 179 5.38 0.00 5.04
CA ILE A 179 5.60 0.57 6.37
C ILE A 179 5.64 -0.51 7.45
N LYS A 180 6.49 -0.29 8.45
CA LYS A 180 6.63 -1.14 9.63
C LYS A 180 5.94 -0.52 10.85
N HIS A 181 5.95 0.81 10.95
CA HIS A 181 5.40 1.52 12.09
C HIS A 181 4.34 2.50 11.61
N LEU A 182 3.08 2.22 11.94
CA LEU A 182 1.95 3.10 11.63
C LEU A 182 1.59 3.91 12.87
N LYS A 183 1.76 5.23 12.82
CA LYS A 183 1.32 6.17 13.85
C LYS A 183 0.30 7.15 13.29
N LEU A 184 -0.94 7.01 13.73
CA LEU A 184 -2.03 7.92 13.40
C LEU A 184 -2.18 8.98 14.48
N SER A 185 -2.21 10.25 14.09
CA SER A 185 -2.44 11.35 15.02
C SER A 185 -3.87 11.34 15.57
N ASN A 186 -4.10 12.15 16.60
CA ASN A 186 -5.45 12.37 17.15
C ASN A 186 -6.41 12.87 16.06
N ASN A 187 -7.67 12.47 16.14
CA ASN A 187 -8.74 12.84 15.19
C ASN A 187 -8.34 12.58 13.72
N CYS A 188 -7.75 11.41 13.44
CA CYS A 188 -7.34 11.06 12.08
C CYS A 188 -8.49 11.20 11.07
N VAL A 189 -8.18 11.55 9.82
CA VAL A 189 -9.19 11.76 8.77
C VAL A 189 -9.75 10.44 8.21
N LEU A 190 -9.14 9.31 8.56
CA LEU A 190 -9.58 7.99 8.12
C LEU A 190 -10.89 7.59 8.81
N VAL A 191 -11.88 7.23 7.99
CA VAL A 191 -13.20 6.78 8.45
C VAL A 191 -13.35 5.26 8.43
N ASP A 192 -12.54 4.58 7.63
CA ASP A 192 -12.52 3.13 7.45
C ASP A 192 -11.25 2.53 8.03
N TRP A 193 -11.39 1.35 8.64
CA TRP A 193 -10.28 0.55 9.16
C TRP A 193 -10.06 -0.68 8.28
N ASP A 194 -8.93 -0.72 7.59
CA ASP A 194 -8.44 -1.91 6.89
C ASP A 194 -6.92 -1.80 6.76
N VAL A 195 -6.20 -2.70 7.41
CA VAL A 195 -4.73 -2.78 7.39
C VAL A 195 -4.23 -4.09 6.77
N SER A 196 -5.11 -4.85 6.12
CA SER A 196 -4.82 -6.19 5.59
C SER A 196 -3.68 -6.21 4.57
N LEU A 197 -3.49 -5.11 3.83
CA LEU A 197 -2.43 -4.96 2.84
C LEU A 197 -1.09 -4.49 3.42
N LEU A 198 -1.05 -4.11 4.69
CA LEU A 198 0.15 -3.61 5.37
C LEU A 198 0.89 -4.76 6.07
N TYR A 199 1.25 -5.79 5.31
CA TYR A 199 1.79 -7.06 5.82
C TYR A 199 3.16 -6.94 6.52
N ASN A 200 3.85 -5.81 6.33
CA ASN A 200 5.14 -5.52 6.96
C ASN A 200 5.02 -4.82 8.32
N LEU A 201 3.81 -4.49 8.78
CA LEU A 201 3.61 -3.80 10.06
C LEU A 201 4.19 -4.59 11.23
N GLU A 202 5.02 -3.91 12.01
CA GLU A 202 5.56 -4.32 13.30
C GLU A 202 4.89 -3.55 14.46
N SER A 203 4.42 -2.32 14.24
CA SER A 203 3.65 -1.58 15.25
C SER A 203 2.50 -0.75 14.65
N ILE A 204 1.42 -0.64 15.42
CA ILE A 204 0.29 0.25 15.16
C ILE A 204 0.08 1.12 16.39
N GLU A 205 0.09 2.43 16.21
CA GLU A 205 -0.28 3.45 17.19
C GLU A 205 -1.40 4.31 16.60
N ILE A 206 -2.53 4.35 17.28
CA ILE A 206 -3.68 5.18 16.90
C ILE A 206 -3.85 6.23 18.00
N GLY A 207 -3.93 7.50 17.61
CA GLY A 207 -4.17 8.60 18.53
C GLY A 207 -5.56 8.58 19.17
N TYR A 208 -5.92 9.70 19.79
CA TYR A 208 -7.20 9.91 20.46
C TYR A 208 -8.32 10.25 19.47
N TYR A 209 -9.54 9.82 19.78
CA TYR A 209 -10.76 10.19 19.04
C TYR A 209 -10.74 9.80 17.54
N CYS A 210 -10.16 8.65 17.20
CA CYS A 210 -10.09 8.16 15.82
C CYS A 210 -11.21 7.14 15.52
N PHE A 211 -11.57 6.97 14.24
CA PHE A 211 -12.39 5.85 13.75
C PHE A 211 -13.79 5.67 14.38
N GLU A 212 -14.52 6.75 14.67
CA GLU A 212 -15.86 6.67 15.30
C GLU A 212 -16.89 5.86 14.49
N SER A 213 -16.77 5.85 13.16
CA SER A 213 -17.72 5.21 12.25
C SER A 213 -17.46 3.72 12.01
N VAL A 214 -16.28 3.23 12.40
CA VAL A 214 -15.87 1.84 12.15
C VAL A 214 -16.79 0.87 12.88
N GLN A 215 -17.26 -0.15 12.15
CA GLN A 215 -18.09 -1.21 12.69
C GLN A 215 -17.25 -2.38 13.19
N THR A 216 -16.30 -2.83 12.38
CA THR A 216 -15.45 -3.96 12.72
C THR A 216 -14.00 -3.52 12.78
N PHE A 217 -13.39 -3.67 13.95
CA PHE A 217 -11.95 -3.60 14.09
C PHE A 217 -11.41 -5.01 13.93
N ARG A 218 -10.77 -5.29 12.79
CA ARG A 218 -10.19 -6.59 12.49
C ARG A 218 -8.73 -6.44 12.12
N ILE A 219 -7.89 -7.25 12.73
CA ILE A 219 -6.51 -7.51 12.31
C ILE A 219 -6.36 -9.01 12.22
N GLU A 220 -5.94 -9.51 11.07
CA GLU A 220 -5.76 -10.94 10.85
C GLU A 220 -4.54 -11.22 9.99
N GLY A 221 -3.72 -12.20 10.41
CA GLY A 221 -2.58 -12.67 9.61
C GLY A 221 -1.40 -11.71 9.54
N LEU A 222 -1.41 -10.60 10.30
CA LEU A 222 -0.26 -9.68 10.38
C LEU A 222 0.83 -10.26 11.28
N ASN A 223 1.50 -11.30 10.78
CA ASN A 223 2.45 -12.12 11.56
C ASN A 223 3.71 -11.39 12.00
N ARG A 224 3.97 -10.18 11.50
CA ARG A 224 5.10 -9.33 11.93
C ARG A 224 4.71 -8.32 13.01
N LEU A 225 3.41 -8.13 13.24
CA LEU A 225 2.90 -7.12 14.16
C LEU A 225 3.21 -7.52 15.60
N LYS A 226 3.90 -6.65 16.33
CA LYS A 226 4.34 -6.86 17.73
C LYS A 226 3.54 -6.05 18.72
N THR A 227 3.20 -4.80 18.38
CA THR A 227 2.57 -3.88 19.34
C THR A 227 1.38 -3.16 18.73
N ILE A 228 0.27 -3.12 19.46
CA ILE A 228 -0.90 -2.30 19.13
C ILE A 228 -1.16 -1.32 20.28
N ILE A 229 -1.19 -0.03 19.98
CA ILE A 229 -1.52 1.04 20.91
C ILE A 229 -2.70 1.82 20.33
N ILE A 230 -3.77 1.93 21.10
CA ILE A 230 -4.98 2.67 20.72
C ILE A 230 -5.24 3.74 21.76
N GLY A 231 -5.34 4.98 21.32
CA GLY A 231 -5.62 6.13 22.17
C GLY A 231 -7.04 6.10 22.74
N ASN A 232 -7.26 6.95 23.75
CA ASN A 232 -8.55 7.17 24.39
C ASN A 232 -9.66 7.57 23.40
N ASN A 233 -10.88 7.12 23.69
CA ASN A 233 -12.11 7.42 22.93
C ASN A 233 -12.03 7.10 21.42
N SER A 234 -11.10 6.25 21.00
CA SER A 234 -11.01 5.79 19.62
C SER A 234 -11.95 4.60 19.40
N PHE A 235 -12.44 4.43 18.17
CA PHE A 235 -13.47 3.45 17.83
C PHE A 235 -14.71 3.57 18.71
N THR A 236 -15.17 4.80 18.98
CA THR A 236 -16.34 5.06 19.82
C THR A 236 -17.14 6.22 19.27
N LYS A 237 -18.34 5.94 18.78
CA LYS A 237 -19.26 6.98 18.28
C LYS A 237 -20.06 7.58 19.41
N ARG A 238 -20.69 6.72 20.22
CA ARG A 238 -21.47 7.16 21.37
C ARG A 238 -20.57 7.29 22.59
N LYS A 239 -19.95 8.47 22.73
CA LYS A 239 -19.19 8.83 23.94
C LYS A 239 -20.14 8.77 25.13
N MET A 240 -19.97 7.75 25.98
CA MET A 240 -20.80 7.59 27.17
C MET A 240 -20.51 8.76 28.11
N MET A 241 -21.39 9.77 28.13
CA MET A 241 -21.43 10.71 29.24
C MET A 241 -21.95 9.95 30.46
N ILE A 242 -21.07 9.73 31.43
CA ILE A 242 -21.43 9.19 32.75
C ILE A 242 -22.60 10.05 33.28
N GLY A 243 -23.81 9.47 33.31
CA GLY A 243 -24.98 10.07 33.98
C GLY A 243 -26.20 10.41 33.13
N ILE A 244 -26.17 10.30 31.79
CA ILE A 244 -27.38 10.56 30.98
C ILE A 244 -27.91 9.27 30.37
N ARG A 245 -29.03 8.78 30.90
CA ARG A 245 -29.85 7.74 30.26
C ARG A 245 -30.56 8.35 29.06
N SER A 246 -29.93 8.31 27.88
CA SER A 246 -30.61 8.65 26.63
C SER A 246 -31.74 7.65 26.39
N THR A 247 -32.98 8.11 26.32
CA THR A 247 -34.23 7.32 26.32
C THR A 247 -34.53 6.57 25.01
N ASP A 248 -33.56 6.41 24.12
CA ASP A 248 -33.75 5.78 22.81
C ASP A 248 -32.89 4.51 22.66
N TYR A 249 -33.24 3.48 23.45
CA TYR A 249 -32.44 2.26 23.58
C TYR A 249 -32.77 1.18 22.54
N ARG A 250 -33.99 1.15 21.98
CA ARG A 250 -34.45 -0.02 21.18
C ARG A 250 -33.76 -0.16 19.82
N ASN A 251 -33.36 0.94 19.19
CA ASN A 251 -32.55 0.91 17.96
C ASN A 251 -31.03 0.93 18.25
N SER A 252 -30.63 1.05 19.52
CA SER A 252 -29.23 1.15 19.92
C SER A 252 -28.56 -0.20 20.15
N GLU A 253 -29.29 -1.18 20.70
CA GLU A 253 -28.74 -2.51 20.97
C GLU A 253 -28.34 -3.24 19.68
N ILE A 254 -29.20 -3.24 18.66
CA ILE A 254 -28.89 -3.83 17.35
C ILE A 254 -27.67 -3.14 16.72
N TYR A 255 -27.58 -1.80 16.83
CA TYR A 255 -26.46 -1.03 16.29
C TYR A 255 -25.14 -1.31 17.03
N PHE A 256 -25.16 -1.56 18.34
CA PHE A 256 -23.93 -1.92 19.07
C PHE A 256 -23.53 -3.38 18.83
N LEU A 257 -24.51 -4.28 18.67
CA LEU A 257 -24.27 -5.69 18.37
C LEU A 257 -23.63 -5.91 16.99
N SER A 258 -23.82 -4.97 16.04
CA SER A 258 -23.13 -5.02 14.75
C SER A 258 -21.66 -4.59 14.82
N LYS A 259 -21.20 -4.04 15.95
CA LYS A 259 -19.82 -3.59 16.13
C LYS A 259 -18.97 -4.65 16.83
N SER A 260 -17.86 -5.06 16.22
CA SER A 260 -17.07 -6.21 16.67
C SER A 260 -15.55 -5.97 16.63
N PHE A 261 -14.82 -6.68 17.49
CA PHE A 261 -13.38 -6.54 17.70
C PHE A 261 -12.69 -7.89 17.54
N HIS A 262 -11.76 -7.99 16.60
CA HIS A 262 -11.08 -9.24 16.28
C HIS A 262 -9.58 -9.00 16.05
N ILE A 263 -8.75 -9.76 16.76
CA ILE A 263 -7.32 -9.89 16.47
C ILE A 263 -7.02 -11.39 16.40
N LEU A 264 -6.73 -11.86 15.19
CA LEU A 264 -6.67 -13.28 14.86
C LEU A 264 -5.34 -13.61 14.19
N ASN A 265 -4.73 -14.76 14.49
CA ASN A 265 -3.59 -15.30 13.74
C ASN A 265 -2.45 -14.26 13.59
N CYS A 266 -2.05 -13.59 14.66
CA CYS A 266 -0.93 -12.65 14.66
C CYS A 266 0.19 -13.24 15.51
N GLU A 267 1.07 -14.02 14.87
CA GLU A 267 2.04 -14.88 15.55
C GLU A 267 3.06 -14.12 16.40
N SER A 268 3.48 -12.94 15.96
CA SER A 268 4.49 -12.12 16.68
C SER A 268 3.90 -11.08 17.62
N LEU A 269 2.57 -11.05 17.84
CA LEU A 269 1.95 -9.99 18.63
C LEU A 269 2.27 -10.17 20.12
N GLU A 270 2.97 -9.19 20.70
CA GLU A 270 3.48 -9.23 22.07
C GLU A 270 2.64 -8.40 23.05
N SER A 271 2.14 -7.23 22.60
CA SER A 271 1.40 -6.31 23.48
C SER A 271 0.23 -5.60 22.80
N ILE A 272 -0.85 -5.45 23.55
CA ILE A 272 -2.04 -4.68 23.18
C ILE A 272 -2.33 -3.66 24.27
N GLN A 273 -2.40 -2.39 23.92
CA GLN A 273 -2.75 -1.30 24.82
C GLN A 273 -3.93 -0.50 24.26
N ILE A 274 -5.01 -0.41 25.02
CA ILE A 274 -6.24 0.27 24.62
C ILE A 274 -6.55 1.36 25.65
N GLY A 275 -6.63 2.60 25.18
CA GLY A 275 -6.91 3.79 25.98
C GLY A 275 -8.33 3.81 26.52
N ARG A 276 -8.58 4.72 27.48
CA ARG A 276 -9.87 4.82 28.18
C ARG A 276 -11.02 5.14 27.23
N CYS A 277 -12.18 4.55 27.51
CA CYS A 277 -13.44 4.74 26.77
C CYS A 277 -13.38 4.36 25.27
N SER A 278 -12.33 3.71 24.80
CA SER A 278 -12.25 3.19 23.43
C SER A 278 -13.09 1.92 23.30
N PHE A 279 -13.68 1.70 22.12
CA PHE A 279 -14.62 0.60 21.86
C PHE A 279 -15.82 0.54 22.83
N SER A 280 -16.28 1.66 23.41
CA SER A 280 -17.35 1.60 24.43
C SER A 280 -18.71 1.19 23.88
N ASP A 281 -18.93 1.40 22.58
CA ASP A 281 -20.15 1.05 21.86
C ASP A 281 -20.01 -0.21 20.99
N PHE A 282 -18.95 -0.99 21.19
CA PHE A 282 -18.78 -2.32 20.59
C PHE A 282 -19.44 -3.35 21.52
N ALA A 283 -20.53 -3.97 21.06
CA ALA A 283 -21.27 -5.00 21.82
C ALA A 283 -21.31 -6.36 21.13
N GLY A 284 -20.85 -6.45 19.88
CA GLY A 284 -20.71 -7.71 19.16
C GLY A 284 -19.50 -8.52 19.64
N ASP A 285 -19.06 -9.43 18.77
CA ASP A 285 -17.99 -10.37 19.06
C ASP A 285 -16.69 -9.66 19.47
N PHE A 286 -16.07 -10.17 20.52
CA PHE A 286 -14.72 -9.83 20.94
C PHE A 286 -13.88 -11.10 20.83
N GLU A 287 -12.89 -11.08 19.94
CA GLU A 287 -12.04 -12.24 19.69
C GLU A 287 -10.56 -11.87 19.72
N LEU A 288 -9.83 -12.54 20.59
CA LEU A 288 -8.39 -12.67 20.55
C LEU A 288 -8.08 -14.15 20.36
N LYS A 289 -7.46 -14.53 19.24
CA LYS A 289 -7.25 -15.94 18.87
C LYS A 289 -5.94 -16.17 18.14
N ASN A 290 -5.25 -17.26 18.47
CA ASN A 290 -3.99 -17.68 17.85
C ASN A 290 -2.92 -16.57 17.94
N LEU A 291 -2.61 -16.17 19.17
CA LEU A 291 -1.66 -15.11 19.52
C LEU A 291 -0.58 -15.68 20.47
N PRO A 292 0.29 -16.59 20.00
CA PRO A 292 1.19 -17.37 20.85
C PRO A 292 2.25 -16.54 21.59
N GLN A 293 2.61 -15.36 21.07
CA GLN A 293 3.61 -14.47 21.68
C GLN A 293 2.99 -13.38 22.56
N LEU A 294 1.66 -13.36 22.74
CA LEU A 294 0.99 -12.27 23.46
C LEU A 294 1.27 -12.35 24.96
N GLN A 295 1.96 -11.32 25.47
CA GLN A 295 2.40 -11.25 26.86
C GLN A 295 1.60 -10.26 27.69
N SER A 296 1.09 -9.18 27.07
CA SER A 296 0.40 -8.12 27.81
C SER A 296 -0.81 -7.58 27.07
N ILE A 297 -1.90 -7.43 27.82
CA ILE A 297 -3.10 -6.70 27.40
C ILE A 297 -3.41 -5.68 28.48
N GLN A 298 -3.40 -4.40 28.13
CA GLN A 298 -3.82 -3.33 29.01
C GLN A 298 -5.02 -2.60 28.40
N ILE A 299 -6.13 -2.56 29.13
CA ILE A 299 -7.35 -1.86 28.73
C ILE A 299 -7.68 -0.79 29.76
N GLY A 300 -7.72 0.47 29.32
CA GLY A 300 -7.88 1.64 30.16
C GLY A 300 -6.62 2.00 30.96
N THR A 301 -6.84 2.61 32.12
CA THR A 301 -5.78 3.04 33.03
C THR A 301 -6.06 2.49 34.42
N ILE A 302 -5.07 1.83 35.03
CA ILE A 302 -5.17 1.28 36.38
C ILE A 302 -5.56 2.40 37.37
N GLY A 303 -6.52 2.11 38.24
CA GLY A 303 -7.03 3.07 39.24
C GLY A 303 -8.00 4.13 38.68
N SER A 304 -8.34 4.09 37.39
CA SER A 304 -9.28 5.04 36.76
C SER A 304 -10.56 4.36 36.29
N ARG A 305 -11.71 5.05 36.40
CA ARG A 305 -12.97 4.58 35.79
C ARG A 305 -12.88 4.66 34.25
N SER A 306 -13.34 3.62 33.57
CA SER A 306 -13.41 3.55 32.10
C SER A 306 -14.61 2.70 31.66
N CYS A 307 -15.11 2.96 30.44
CA CYS A 307 -16.21 2.23 29.82
C CYS A 307 -15.76 1.45 28.56
N ASN A 308 -14.52 0.98 28.53
CA ASN A 308 -14.04 0.15 27.43
C ASN A 308 -14.91 -1.10 27.29
N PHE A 309 -15.34 -1.44 26.06
CA PHE A 309 -16.13 -2.64 25.78
C PHE A 309 -17.36 -2.81 26.68
N TYR A 310 -18.01 -1.71 27.08
CA TYR A 310 -19.05 -1.69 28.12
C TYR A 310 -20.21 -2.67 27.89
N TYR A 311 -20.56 -2.93 26.63
CA TYR A 311 -21.66 -3.82 26.23
C TYR A 311 -21.18 -5.16 25.63
N SER A 312 -19.88 -5.41 25.54
CA SER A 312 -19.35 -6.62 24.90
C SER A 312 -19.18 -7.76 25.90
N SER A 313 -19.33 -9.00 25.43
CA SER A 313 -18.86 -10.18 26.15
C SER A 313 -17.35 -10.33 25.94
N PHE A 314 -16.57 -10.29 27.02
CA PHE A 314 -15.11 -10.46 26.95
C PHE A 314 -14.75 -11.94 26.77
N VAL A 315 -14.31 -12.33 25.56
CA VAL A 315 -13.96 -13.72 25.22
C VAL A 315 -12.53 -13.80 24.68
N ILE A 316 -11.66 -14.55 25.35
CA ILE A 316 -10.30 -14.86 24.89
C ILE A 316 -10.25 -16.35 24.55
N ARG A 317 -9.72 -16.73 23.37
CA ARG A 317 -9.63 -18.14 22.93
C ARG A 317 -8.25 -18.44 22.34
N GLY A 318 -7.74 -19.66 22.53
CA GLY A 318 -6.49 -20.08 21.87
C GLY A 318 -5.25 -19.30 22.29
N ILE A 319 -5.20 -18.83 23.54
CA ILE A 319 -3.95 -18.47 24.22
C ILE A 319 -3.55 -19.71 25.01
N ASP A 320 -2.60 -20.48 24.48
CA ASP A 320 -1.87 -21.46 25.29
C ASP A 320 -0.96 -20.63 26.21
N MET A 321 -1.45 -20.28 27.39
CA MET A 321 -0.61 -19.62 28.39
C MET A 321 0.53 -20.59 28.73
N ILE A 322 1.74 -20.28 28.26
CA ILE A 322 2.96 -20.79 28.87
C ILE A 322 3.01 -20.16 30.27
N LEU A 323 2.31 -20.77 31.21
CA LEU A 323 2.51 -20.53 32.64
C LEU A 323 3.92 -21.05 32.95
N ASN A 324 4.92 -20.19 32.82
CA ASN A 324 6.19 -20.39 33.53
C ASN A 324 5.89 -20.14 35.02
N ILE A 325 5.50 -21.22 35.70
CA ILE A 325 5.43 -21.30 37.17
C ILE A 325 6.84 -21.39 37.72
#